data_AF-A0A955MID4-F1
#
_entry.id   AF-A0A955MID4-F1
#
_cell.length_a   1.000
_cell.length_b   1.000
_cell.length_c   1.000
_cell.angle_alpha   90.00
_cell.angle_beta   90.00
_cell.angle_gamma   90.00
#
_symmetry.space_group_name_H-M   'P 1'
#
loop_
_entity.id
_entity.type
_entity.pdbx_description
1 polymer ?
#
loop_
_entity_poly.entity_id
_entity_poly.type
_entity_poly.pdbx_seq_one_letter_code
_entity_poly.pdbx_strand_id
1 'polypeptide(L)'
;MRLRFLLTVIFWFLPTVFSYADIMIYSVGQFQSITPVLGEEYHIQGFMAEQFQCPPCPKDAVCATCPEEYAIVSDLPQIAKANRISVNELKINTENIYTDNLKKWTKYLFTIMFVQRNAPEGQFEMVNFKEFKEEDVDDLSIKVTEELICTDDTQAYNCKPRIIDAIDKDDLKTVQELIAGGFDSNMPFPVYYGTTAFMHAVKSGHVEIAVYMLENGADPSKRIPIDPVKEARAQGLDRLSEQMQRILNNEQ
;
A
#
# COMPACT_ATOMS: atom_id res chain seq x y z
N MET A 1 -74.32 -6.75 -0.56
CA MET A 1 -74.17 -8.21 -0.36
C MET A 1 -73.18 -8.73 -1.38
N ARG A 2 -72.00 -9.21 -0.93
CA ARG A 2 -71.09 -10.14 -1.65
C ARG A 2 -70.40 -9.54 -2.92
N LEU A 3 -69.17 -9.85 -3.34
CA LEU A 3 -68.08 -10.75 -2.91
C LEU A 3 -66.97 -10.61 -3.98
N ARG A 4 -65.69 -10.54 -3.56
CA ARG A 4 -64.43 -10.91 -4.29
C ARG A 4 -64.11 -10.28 -5.67
N PHE A 5 -62.92 -9.71 -5.81
CA PHE A 5 -61.72 -10.45 -6.27
C PHE A 5 -60.44 -9.66 -5.95
N LEU A 6 -59.51 -10.33 -5.27
CA LEU A 6 -58.15 -9.85 -5.02
C LEU A 6 -57.38 -9.78 -6.35
N LEU A 7 -56.73 -8.65 -6.62
CA LEU A 7 -55.55 -8.57 -7.48
C LEU A 7 -54.43 -7.99 -6.63
N THR A 8 -53.61 -8.90 -6.10
CA THR A 8 -52.35 -8.61 -5.42
C THR A 8 -51.39 -7.97 -6.41
N VAL A 9 -51.24 -6.65 -6.34
CA VAL A 9 -50.09 -5.96 -6.94
C VAL A 9 -48.91 -6.24 -6.03
N ILE A 10 -48.17 -7.30 -6.34
CA ILE A 10 -46.82 -7.51 -5.81
C ILE A 10 -45.98 -6.44 -6.48
N PHE A 11 -45.83 -5.30 -5.81
CA PHE A 11 -44.85 -4.29 -6.18
C PHE A 11 -43.49 -4.96 -6.02
N TRP A 12 -42.86 -5.27 -7.14
CA TRP A 12 -41.48 -5.68 -7.23
C TRP A 12 -40.62 -4.60 -6.57
N PHE A 13 -40.34 -4.75 -5.27
CA PHE A 13 -39.07 -4.30 -4.71
C PHE A 13 -38.01 -5.18 -5.36
N LEU A 14 -37.61 -4.81 -6.58
CA LEU A 14 -36.22 -5.02 -6.98
C LEU A 14 -35.42 -4.10 -6.06
N PRO A 15 -34.65 -4.59 -5.09
CA PRO A 15 -33.50 -3.82 -4.69
C PRO A 15 -32.71 -3.67 -5.98
N THR A 16 -32.58 -2.43 -6.45
CA THR A 16 -31.57 -2.08 -7.43
C THR A 16 -30.25 -2.52 -6.84
N VAL A 17 -29.78 -3.69 -7.28
CA VAL A 17 -28.40 -4.12 -7.14
C VAL A 17 -27.61 -3.18 -8.04
N PHE A 18 -27.38 -1.96 -7.58
CA PHE A 18 -26.27 -1.16 -8.06
C PHE A 18 -25.04 -1.84 -7.50
N SER A 19 -24.43 -2.69 -8.31
CA SER A 19 -23.08 -3.16 -8.14
C SER A 19 -22.17 -1.93 -8.19
N TYR A 20 -21.90 -1.34 -7.02
CA TYR A 20 -20.71 -0.51 -6.88
C TYR A 20 -19.53 -1.45 -7.08
N ALA A 21 -18.79 -1.27 -8.17
CA ALA A 21 -17.46 -1.86 -8.25
C ALA A 21 -16.64 -1.10 -7.21
N ASP A 22 -16.33 -1.73 -6.08
CA ASP A 22 -15.39 -1.17 -5.11
C ASP A 22 -14.04 -1.02 -5.82
N ILE A 23 -13.67 0.22 -6.14
CA ILE A 23 -12.42 0.53 -6.83
C ILE A 23 -11.29 0.32 -5.82
N MET A 24 -10.56 -0.78 -5.96
CA MET A 24 -9.42 -1.08 -5.08
C MET A 24 -8.25 -0.16 -5.39
N ILE A 25 -7.84 0.64 -4.41
CA ILE A 25 -6.68 1.56 -4.50
C ILE A 25 -5.49 0.97 -3.73
N TYR A 26 -4.36 0.80 -4.41
CA TYR A 26 -3.14 0.25 -3.85
C TYR A 26 -2.09 1.34 -3.59
N SER A 27 -1.26 1.17 -2.56
CA SER A 27 0.06 1.83 -2.53
C SER A 27 1.01 1.17 -3.53
N VAL A 28 2.10 1.83 -3.90
CA VAL A 28 3.12 1.27 -4.80
C VAL A 28 3.69 -0.04 -4.24
N GLY A 29 4.10 -0.07 -2.97
CA GLY A 29 4.65 -1.27 -2.34
C GLY A 29 3.63 -2.42 -2.24
N GLN A 30 2.36 -2.10 -1.97
CA GLN A 30 1.27 -3.09 -2.00
C GLN A 30 1.11 -3.69 -3.39
N PHE A 31 1.08 -2.84 -4.41
CA PHE A 31 0.94 -3.25 -5.80
C PHE A 31 2.09 -4.13 -6.27
N GLN A 32 3.32 -3.83 -5.87
CA GLN A 32 4.47 -4.68 -6.24
C GLN A 32 4.44 -6.08 -5.61
N SER A 33 3.58 -6.31 -4.63
CA SER A 33 3.39 -7.61 -3.99
C SER A 33 2.28 -8.46 -4.61
N ILE A 34 1.53 -7.91 -5.58
CA ILE A 34 0.47 -8.64 -6.31
C ILE A 34 1.00 -9.25 -7.61
N THR A 35 0.32 -10.29 -8.10
CA THR A 35 0.58 -10.83 -9.43
C THR A 35 -0.38 -10.16 -10.41
N PRO A 36 0.10 -9.27 -11.31
CA PRO A 36 -0.78 -8.55 -12.20
C PRO A 36 -1.36 -9.47 -13.28
N VAL A 37 -2.60 -9.18 -13.67
CA VAL A 37 -3.32 -9.86 -14.74
C VAL A 37 -3.21 -9.01 -16.00
N LEU A 38 -2.93 -9.66 -17.12
CA LEU A 38 -2.74 -8.99 -18.41
C LEU A 38 -4.02 -8.28 -18.85
N GLY A 39 -3.92 -6.98 -19.13
CA GLY A 39 -5.04 -6.16 -19.60
C GLY A 39 -6.01 -5.68 -18.52
N GLU A 40 -5.77 -6.01 -17.25
CA GLU A 40 -6.56 -5.47 -16.13
C GLU A 40 -6.04 -4.10 -15.70
N GLU A 41 -6.98 -3.23 -15.31
CA GLU A 41 -6.68 -1.90 -14.76
C GLU A 41 -6.48 -1.97 -13.24
N TYR A 42 -5.49 -1.22 -12.77
CA TYR A 42 -5.17 -1.08 -11.36
C TYR A 42 -5.08 0.38 -10.99
N HIS A 43 -5.61 0.71 -9.81
CA HIS A 43 -5.55 2.07 -9.28
C HIS A 43 -4.49 2.14 -8.19
N ILE A 44 -3.47 2.95 -8.40
CA ILE A 44 -2.38 3.12 -7.45
C ILE A 44 -2.32 4.57 -6.99
N GLN A 45 -2.14 4.80 -5.70
CA GLN A 45 -1.86 6.11 -5.15
C GLN A 45 -0.35 6.26 -4.91
N GLY A 46 0.21 7.41 -5.28
CA GLY A 46 1.62 7.69 -5.05
C GLY A 46 2.04 9.10 -5.43
N PHE A 47 3.26 9.47 -5.05
CA PHE A 47 3.90 10.74 -5.42
C PHE A 47 4.62 10.59 -6.75
N MET A 48 4.48 11.57 -7.65
CA MET A 48 5.33 11.62 -8.84
C MET A 48 6.76 12.00 -8.43
N ALA A 49 7.69 11.06 -8.54
CA ALA A 49 9.08 11.24 -8.11
C ALA A 49 9.98 11.75 -9.24
N GLU A 50 9.88 11.13 -10.43
CA GLU A 50 10.66 11.50 -11.62
C GLU A 50 9.82 11.24 -12.87
N GLN A 51 10.08 12.01 -13.93
CA GLN A 51 9.54 11.73 -15.25
C GLN A 51 10.60 11.98 -16.33
N PHE A 52 10.54 11.18 -17.38
CA PHE A 52 11.32 11.38 -18.60
C PHE A 52 10.36 11.49 -19.78
N GLN A 53 10.42 12.64 -20.45
CA GLN A 53 9.74 12.90 -21.71
C GLN A 53 10.81 13.11 -22.78
N CYS A 54 10.60 12.54 -23.96
CA CYS A 54 11.54 12.69 -25.05
C CYS A 54 11.45 14.12 -25.61
N PRO A 55 12.57 14.87 -25.68
CA PRO A 55 12.55 16.19 -26.26
C PRO A 55 12.25 16.13 -27.77
N PRO A 56 11.47 17.07 -28.32
CA PRO A 56 11.14 17.07 -29.74
C PRO A 56 12.41 17.22 -30.60
N CYS A 57 12.54 16.39 -31.64
CA CYS A 57 13.67 16.45 -32.56
C CYS A 57 13.59 17.70 -33.45
N PRO A 58 14.62 18.57 -33.48
CA PRO A 58 14.65 19.73 -34.38
C PRO A 58 14.63 19.32 -35.86
N LYS A 59 14.00 20.14 -36.72
CA LYS A 59 13.72 19.81 -38.13
C LYS A 59 14.96 19.51 -39.00
N ASP A 60 16.15 19.93 -38.60
CA ASP A 60 17.39 19.76 -39.36
C ASP A 60 18.48 18.99 -38.58
N ALA A 61 18.10 18.27 -37.53
CA ALA A 61 19.02 17.48 -36.71
C ALA A 61 18.82 15.98 -36.95
N VAL A 62 19.92 15.22 -36.90
CA VAL A 62 19.87 13.75 -36.79
C VAL A 62 19.82 13.40 -35.31
N CYS A 63 18.62 13.10 -34.81
CA CYS A 63 18.43 12.71 -33.41
C CYS A 63 18.73 11.22 -33.21
N ALA A 64 19.30 10.90 -32.04
CA ALA A 64 19.40 9.52 -31.59
C ALA A 64 18.00 8.95 -31.31
N THR A 65 17.87 7.63 -31.35
CA THR A 65 16.68 6.92 -30.87
C THR A 65 16.47 7.24 -29.39
N CYS A 66 15.32 7.79 -29.05
CA CYS A 66 14.95 8.11 -27.68
C CYS A 66 14.59 6.84 -26.91
N PRO A 67 14.92 6.76 -25.61
CA PRO A 67 14.37 5.71 -24.75
C PRO A 67 12.87 5.93 -24.52
N GLU A 68 12.17 4.87 -24.10
CA GLU A 68 10.73 4.93 -23.78
C GLU A 68 10.46 5.98 -22.68
N GLU A 69 9.38 6.73 -22.85
CA GLU A 69 8.94 7.73 -21.87
C GLU A 69 8.38 7.05 -20.62
N TYR A 70 8.72 7.58 -19.45
CA TYR A 70 8.32 6.98 -18.18
C TYR A 70 8.06 8.01 -17.10
N ALA A 71 7.26 7.58 -16.12
CA ALA A 71 7.14 8.20 -14.81
C ALA A 71 7.57 7.21 -13.73
N ILE A 72 8.25 7.71 -12.70
CA ILE A 72 8.53 6.99 -11.46
C ILE A 72 7.55 7.51 -10.41
N VAL A 73 6.73 6.60 -9.90
CA VAL A 73 5.76 6.86 -8.83
C VAL A 73 6.26 6.23 -7.55
N SER A 74 6.25 6.99 -6.45
CA SER A 74 6.77 6.54 -5.16
C SER A 74 5.71 6.61 -4.05
N ASP A 75 5.76 5.67 -3.11
CA ASP A 75 5.00 5.77 -1.86
C ASP A 75 5.49 6.92 -0.95
N LEU A 76 6.71 7.42 -1.17
CA LEU A 76 7.35 8.40 -0.30
C LEU A 76 7.62 9.73 -1.04
N PRO A 77 7.35 10.89 -0.40
CA PRO A 77 7.79 12.16 -0.93
C PRO A 77 9.31 12.32 -0.71
N GLN A 78 10.01 12.86 -1.71
CA GLN A 78 11.39 13.37 -1.65
C GLN A 78 12.54 12.33 -1.59
N ILE A 79 12.32 11.09 -2.03
CA ILE A 79 13.41 10.13 -2.30
C ILE A 79 13.55 9.95 -3.80
N ALA A 80 14.62 10.47 -4.39
CA ALA A 80 15.04 10.09 -5.73
C ALA A 80 16.57 10.15 -5.79
N LYS A 81 17.24 9.23 -5.07
CA LYS A 81 18.67 8.95 -5.27
C LYS A 81 19.01 7.51 -4.92
N ALA A 82 18.97 6.64 -5.93
CA ALA A 82 19.93 5.57 -6.17
C ALA A 82 19.75 5.08 -7.62
N ASN A 83 20.80 4.56 -8.25
CA ASN A 83 20.79 4.01 -9.62
C ASN A 83 19.87 2.76 -9.81
N ARG A 84 18.88 2.53 -8.93
CA ARG A 84 17.99 1.37 -8.91
C ARG A 84 16.62 1.76 -8.35
N ILE A 85 15.57 1.27 -9.00
CA ILE A 85 14.17 1.38 -8.57
C ILE A 85 13.99 0.54 -7.29
N SER A 86 13.46 1.15 -6.23
CA SER A 86 13.16 0.48 -4.95
C SER A 86 11.79 -0.20 -4.96
N VAL A 87 11.50 -1.01 -3.93
CA VAL A 87 10.20 -1.67 -3.76
C VAL A 87 9.02 -0.71 -3.53
N ASN A 88 9.34 0.55 -3.24
CA ASN A 88 8.37 1.62 -3.02
C ASN A 88 8.25 2.55 -4.23
N GLU A 89 8.91 2.21 -5.35
CA GLU A 89 8.93 2.98 -6.59
C GLU A 89 8.50 2.11 -7.75
N LEU A 90 7.54 2.59 -8.54
CA LEU A 90 7.08 1.92 -9.74
C LEU A 90 7.45 2.76 -10.95
N LYS A 91 8.18 2.16 -11.90
CA LYS A 91 8.40 2.75 -13.22
C LYS A 91 7.22 2.37 -14.13
N ILE A 92 6.52 3.39 -14.62
CA ILE A 92 5.32 3.29 -15.45
C ILE A 92 5.63 3.93 -16.80
N ASN A 93 5.29 3.25 -17.90
CA ASN A 93 5.43 3.79 -19.24
C ASN A 93 4.35 4.87 -19.49
N THR A 94 4.74 5.98 -20.11
CA THR A 94 3.86 7.14 -20.35
C THR A 94 3.70 7.50 -21.82
N GLU A 95 4.18 6.69 -22.76
CA GLU A 95 4.20 7.00 -24.21
C GLU A 95 2.80 7.35 -24.78
N ASN A 96 1.74 6.79 -24.19
CA ASN A 96 0.37 6.95 -24.66
C ASN A 96 -0.45 7.97 -23.85
N ILE A 97 0.15 8.71 -22.91
CA ILE A 97 -0.54 9.66 -22.03
C ILE A 97 0.15 11.03 -22.03
N TYR A 98 -0.67 12.08 -22.06
CA TYR A 98 -0.19 13.44 -21.90
C TYR A 98 0.14 13.75 -20.42
N THR A 99 1.43 13.84 -20.11
CA THR A 99 1.94 13.93 -18.72
C THR A 99 2.40 15.32 -18.29
N ASP A 100 2.24 16.36 -19.11
CA ASP A 100 2.77 17.72 -18.81
C ASP A 100 2.24 18.34 -17.51
N ASN A 101 1.07 17.89 -17.04
CA ASN A 101 0.46 18.36 -15.81
C ASN A 101 0.93 17.60 -14.55
N LEU A 102 1.76 16.57 -14.71
CA LEU A 102 2.37 15.85 -13.57
C LEU A 102 3.41 16.75 -12.91
N LYS A 103 3.11 17.16 -11.68
CA LYS A 103 3.99 17.99 -10.85
C LYS A 103 4.81 17.11 -9.94
N LYS A 104 6.11 17.41 -9.87
CA LYS A 104 7.05 16.65 -9.04
C LYS A 104 6.62 16.75 -7.58
N TRP A 105 6.63 15.62 -6.89
CA TRP A 105 6.20 15.44 -5.50
C TRP A 105 4.73 15.75 -5.21
N THR A 106 3.90 15.85 -6.24
CA THR A 106 2.45 15.89 -6.06
C THR A 106 1.91 14.46 -6.01
N LYS A 107 0.94 14.24 -5.12
CA LYS A 107 0.29 12.94 -4.95
C LYS A 107 -0.83 12.81 -5.97
N TYR A 108 -0.87 11.68 -6.67
CA TYR A 108 -1.86 11.36 -7.68
C TYR A 108 -2.46 9.98 -7.41
N LEU A 109 -3.67 9.78 -7.93
CA LEU A 109 -4.23 8.48 -8.21
C LEU A 109 -3.93 8.17 -9.68
N PHE A 110 -3.13 7.14 -9.93
CA PHE A 110 -2.82 6.65 -11.27
C PHE A 110 -3.65 5.40 -11.57
N THR A 111 -4.20 5.34 -12.77
CA THR A 111 -4.73 4.11 -13.34
C THR A 111 -3.68 3.54 -14.26
N ILE A 112 -3.25 2.31 -14.01
CA ILE A 112 -2.23 1.61 -14.79
C ILE A 112 -2.78 0.28 -15.29
N MET A 113 -2.25 -0.20 -16.40
CA MET A 113 -2.60 -1.49 -16.97
C MET A 113 -1.33 -2.32 -17.19
N PHE A 114 -1.38 -3.59 -16.81
CA PHE A 114 -0.28 -4.51 -17.08
C PHE A 114 -0.32 -4.95 -18.54
N VAL A 115 0.78 -4.72 -19.24
CA VAL A 115 0.95 -5.06 -20.66
C VAL A 115 2.12 -6.00 -20.86
N GLN A 116 1.95 -6.98 -21.74
CA GLN A 116 3.02 -7.91 -22.07
C GLN A 116 3.90 -7.30 -23.17
N ARG A 117 4.90 -6.51 -22.77
CA ARG A 117 6.02 -6.12 -23.67
C ARG A 117 7.17 -7.11 -23.53
N ASN A 118 7.85 -7.40 -24.64
CA ASN A 118 9.01 -8.31 -24.71
C ASN A 118 10.32 -7.72 -24.12
N ALA A 119 10.24 -6.85 -23.11
CA ALA A 119 11.38 -6.13 -22.56
C ALA A 119 11.33 -6.05 -21.02
N PRO A 120 12.49 -5.95 -20.34
CA PRO A 120 12.57 -5.98 -18.88
C PRO A 120 12.14 -4.69 -18.17
N GLU A 121 11.84 -3.60 -18.89
CA GLU A 121 11.44 -2.31 -18.31
C GLU A 121 10.09 -1.86 -18.91
N GLY A 122 9.20 -1.24 -18.11
CA GLY A 122 7.94 -0.67 -18.61
C GLY A 122 6.77 -1.66 -18.75
N GLN A 123 6.63 -2.61 -17.83
CA GLN A 123 5.53 -3.61 -17.83
C GLN A 123 4.13 -3.01 -17.61
N PHE A 124 4.06 -1.79 -17.08
CA PHE A 124 2.81 -1.11 -16.76
C PHE A 124 2.71 0.16 -17.60
N GLU A 125 1.58 0.30 -18.31
CA GLU A 125 1.26 1.50 -19.06
C GLU A 125 0.30 2.37 -18.24
N MET A 126 0.58 3.67 -18.20
CA MET A 126 -0.34 4.63 -17.63
C MET A 126 -1.57 4.74 -18.52
N VAL A 127 -2.74 4.53 -17.95
CA VAL A 127 -4.04 4.70 -18.62
C VAL A 127 -4.61 6.08 -18.32
N ASN A 128 -4.48 6.56 -17.08
CA ASN A 128 -4.89 7.91 -16.68
C ASN A 128 -4.27 8.28 -15.33
N PHE A 129 -4.37 9.55 -14.95
CA PHE A 129 -4.07 10.01 -13.60
C PHE A 129 -4.98 11.19 -13.20
N LYS A 130 -5.21 11.34 -11.89
CA LYS A 130 -5.87 12.52 -11.30
C LYS A 130 -5.16 12.91 -10.01
N GLU A 131 -5.14 14.21 -9.69
CA GLU A 131 -4.62 14.64 -8.38
C GLU A 131 -5.38 13.91 -7.27
N PHE A 132 -4.65 13.35 -6.31
CA PHE A 132 -5.25 12.56 -5.25
C PHE A 132 -6.00 13.47 -4.29
N LYS A 133 -7.27 13.17 -4.02
CA LYS A 133 -8.06 13.86 -3.01
C LYS A 133 -8.51 12.89 -1.92
N GLU A 134 -8.69 13.40 -0.71
CA GLU A 134 -9.15 12.59 0.43
C GLU A 134 -10.54 11.96 0.19
N GLU A 135 -11.38 12.59 -0.64
CA GLU A 135 -12.67 12.08 -1.09
C GLU A 135 -12.58 10.86 -2.03
N ASP A 136 -11.40 10.56 -2.59
CA ASP A 136 -11.19 9.38 -3.45
C ASP A 136 -10.99 8.08 -2.66
N VAL A 137 -10.96 8.16 -1.32
CA VAL A 137 -10.79 7.02 -0.41
C VAL A 137 -12.19 6.55 0.03
N ASP A 138 -12.86 5.76 -0.82
CA ASP A 138 -14.04 5.02 -0.38
C ASP A 138 -13.62 3.89 0.57
N ASP A 139 -13.92 4.09 1.85
CA ASP A 139 -14.15 3.10 2.90
C ASP A 139 -13.18 1.89 2.99
N LEU A 140 -12.13 2.05 3.83
CA LEU A 140 -11.52 1.06 4.77
C LEU A 140 -9.99 1.05 4.86
N SER A 141 -9.23 1.69 3.96
CA SER A 141 -7.78 1.46 3.91
C SER A 141 -6.89 2.45 4.65
N ILE A 142 -7.40 3.59 5.17
CA ILE A 142 -6.58 4.54 5.95
C ILE A 142 -7.42 5.17 7.08
N LYS A 143 -7.75 4.40 8.12
CA LYS A 143 -7.69 4.91 9.50
C LYS A 143 -6.24 4.87 9.98
N VAL A 144 -5.31 5.47 9.24
CA VAL A 144 -4.05 5.96 9.83
C VAL A 144 -4.36 7.34 10.43
N THR A 145 -5.43 7.39 11.21
CA THR A 145 -5.81 8.50 12.07
C THR A 145 -5.76 7.91 13.46
N GLU A 146 -4.54 7.78 13.99
CA GLU A 146 -4.25 8.09 15.38
C GLU A 146 -2.73 8.02 15.58
N GLU A 147 -2.16 9.22 15.39
CA GLU A 147 -0.88 9.72 15.91
C GLU A 147 0.39 9.24 15.21
N LEU A 148 0.83 9.97 14.19
CA LEU A 148 2.25 10.10 13.89
C LEU A 148 2.87 11.05 14.93
N ILE A 149 3.92 10.60 15.62
CA ILE A 149 4.73 11.41 16.53
C ILE A 149 5.92 11.95 15.73
N CYS A 150 5.97 13.26 15.55
CA CYS A 150 7.06 13.97 14.87
C CYS A 150 7.95 14.64 15.92
N THR A 151 9.27 14.48 15.82
CA THR A 151 10.23 15.10 16.76
C THR A 151 10.61 16.54 16.40
N ASP A 152 10.18 17.03 15.23
CA ASP A 152 10.35 18.42 14.77
C ASP A 152 9.28 18.73 13.69
N ASP A 153 8.71 19.94 13.73
CA ASP A 153 7.67 20.44 12.82
C ASP A 153 8.20 20.67 11.39
N THR A 154 9.53 20.70 11.21
CA THR A 154 10.11 21.13 9.94
C THR A 154 10.16 20.05 8.87
N GLN A 155 10.12 18.75 9.23
CA GLN A 155 10.43 17.67 8.28
C GLN A 155 9.67 16.36 8.57
N ALA A 156 8.81 15.93 7.64
CA ALA A 156 7.96 14.74 7.74
C ALA A 156 8.70 13.39 7.87
N TYR A 157 10.02 13.35 7.63
CA TYR A 157 10.82 12.12 7.79
C TYR A 157 11.12 11.78 9.26
N ASN A 158 10.89 12.71 10.19
CA ASN A 158 11.04 12.49 11.63
C ASN A 158 9.74 12.01 12.29
N CYS A 159 8.68 11.84 11.50
CA CYS A 159 7.40 11.37 11.97
C CYS A 159 7.38 9.84 11.95
N LYS A 160 7.12 9.24 13.10
CA LYS A 160 6.91 7.80 13.22
C LYS A 160 5.52 7.49 13.78
N PRO A 161 4.86 6.40 13.38
CA PRO A 161 3.61 5.97 13.99
C PRO A 161 3.78 5.82 15.50
N ARG A 162 2.82 6.30 16.29
CA ARG A 162 2.86 6.27 17.76
C ARG A 162 3.05 4.86 18.29
N ILE A 163 2.46 3.85 17.64
CA ILE A 163 2.68 2.46 18.05
C ILE A 163 4.14 2.02 17.83
N ILE A 164 4.79 2.48 16.75
CA ILE A 164 6.21 2.19 16.51
C ILE A 164 7.08 2.89 17.56
N ASP A 165 6.75 4.14 17.92
CA ASP A 165 7.44 4.84 19.01
C ASP A 165 7.26 4.14 20.37
N ALA A 166 6.05 3.65 20.65
CA ALA A 166 5.76 2.91 21.87
C ALA A 166 6.56 1.60 21.91
N ILE A 167 6.64 0.87 20.79
CA ILE A 167 7.47 -0.33 20.69
C ILE A 167 8.95 0.01 20.89
N ASP A 168 9.49 1.04 20.22
CA ASP A 168 10.89 1.47 20.37
C ASP A 168 11.26 1.79 21.85
N LYS A 169 10.26 2.24 22.62
CA LYS A 169 10.38 2.60 24.04
C LYS A 169 10.03 1.46 25.00
N ASP A 170 9.70 0.28 24.49
CA ASP A 170 9.18 -0.86 25.28
C ASP A 170 7.95 -0.50 26.13
N ASP A 171 7.12 0.43 25.64
CA ASP A 171 5.92 0.92 26.32
C ASP A 171 4.71 0.03 26.02
N LEU A 172 4.66 -1.12 26.69
CA LEU A 172 3.57 -2.08 26.60
C LEU A 172 2.21 -1.44 26.89
N LYS A 173 2.14 -0.48 27.82
CA LYS A 173 0.87 0.15 28.21
C LYS A 173 0.29 0.96 27.04
N THR A 174 1.11 1.77 26.39
CA THR A 174 0.67 2.53 25.21
C THR A 174 0.29 1.59 24.06
N VAL A 175 1.03 0.49 23.85
CA VAL A 175 0.64 -0.52 22.86
C VAL A 175 -0.73 -1.12 23.17
N GLN A 176 -0.98 -1.48 24.43
CA GLN A 176 -2.28 -2.01 24.87
C GLN A 176 -3.42 -1.02 24.64
N GLU A 177 -3.21 0.25 24.96
CA GLU A 177 -4.20 1.32 24.74
C GLU A 177 -4.54 1.47 23.24
N LEU A 178 -3.53 1.43 22.36
CA LEU A 178 -3.71 1.57 20.92
C LEU A 178 -4.45 0.36 20.32
N ILE A 179 -4.07 -0.86 20.69
CA ILE A 179 -4.73 -2.08 20.20
C ILE A 179 -6.17 -2.17 20.72
N ALA A 180 -6.41 -1.81 21.99
CA ALA A 180 -7.76 -1.70 22.54
C ALA A 180 -8.60 -0.60 21.84
N GLY A 181 -7.94 0.44 21.33
CA GLY A 181 -8.55 1.49 20.49
C GLY A 181 -8.91 1.06 19.07
N GLY A 182 -8.62 -0.19 18.69
CA GLY A 182 -8.92 -0.73 17.36
C GLY A 182 -7.78 -0.63 16.36
N PHE A 183 -6.54 -0.40 16.81
CA PHE A 183 -5.37 -0.46 15.96
C PHE A 183 -5.19 -1.87 15.34
N ASP A 184 -5.13 -1.95 14.00
CA ASP A 184 -4.89 -3.21 13.28
C ASP A 184 -3.39 -3.55 13.25
N SER A 185 -2.99 -4.52 14.08
CA SER A 185 -1.61 -5.01 14.17
C SER A 185 -1.11 -5.72 12.90
N ASN A 186 -2.01 -6.05 11.97
CA ASN A 186 -1.70 -6.66 10.68
C ASN A 186 -1.51 -5.65 9.56
N MET A 187 -1.72 -4.36 9.84
CA MET A 187 -1.52 -3.31 8.85
C MET A 187 -0.02 -3.10 8.61
N PRO A 188 0.48 -3.30 7.37
CA PRO A 188 1.87 -3.03 7.05
C PRO A 188 2.11 -1.52 7.00
N PHE A 189 3.21 -1.04 7.59
CA PHE A 189 3.58 0.37 7.48
C PHE A 189 4.37 0.61 6.19
N PRO A 190 3.88 1.44 5.24
CA PRO A 190 4.62 1.74 4.02
C PRO A 190 5.98 2.41 4.29
N VAL A 191 6.04 3.28 5.31
CA VAL A 191 7.26 3.98 5.74
C VAL A 191 8.34 3.02 6.26
N TYR A 192 7.96 1.83 6.73
CA TYR A 192 8.87 0.80 7.25
C TYR A 192 8.96 -0.42 6.34
N TYR A 193 8.97 -0.22 5.02
CA TYR A 193 9.11 -1.32 4.04
C TYR A 193 8.03 -2.40 4.18
N GLY A 194 6.81 -1.99 4.52
CA GLY A 194 5.69 -2.88 4.76
C GLY A 194 5.74 -3.63 6.10
N THR A 195 6.72 -3.37 6.96
CA THR A 195 6.82 -3.98 8.30
C THR A 195 5.55 -3.70 9.10
N THR A 196 4.94 -4.74 9.68
CA THR A 196 3.80 -4.60 10.61
C THR A 196 4.28 -4.19 12.00
N ALA A 197 3.40 -3.65 12.85
CA ALA A 197 3.73 -3.32 14.24
C ALA A 197 4.29 -4.56 14.99
N PHE A 198 3.67 -5.72 14.77
CA PHE A 198 4.13 -7.00 15.32
C PHE A 198 5.57 -7.33 14.95
N MET A 199 5.92 -7.18 13.68
CA MET A 199 7.27 -7.48 13.21
C MET A 199 8.32 -6.52 13.76
N HIS A 200 7.95 -5.25 13.95
CA HIS A 200 8.83 -4.29 14.60
C HIS A 200 9.09 -4.69 16.06
N ALA A 201 8.08 -5.15 16.79
CA ALA A 201 8.25 -5.64 18.16
C ALA A 201 9.16 -6.89 18.24
N VAL A 202 9.01 -7.83 17.31
CA VAL A 202 9.89 -9.01 17.20
C VAL A 202 11.33 -8.58 16.92
N LYS A 203 11.53 -7.68 15.94
CA LYS A 203 12.87 -7.20 15.56
C LYS A 203 13.57 -6.44 16.68
N SER A 204 12.81 -5.68 17.46
CA SER A 204 13.35 -4.93 18.60
C SER A 204 13.54 -5.80 19.86
N GLY A 205 13.13 -7.07 19.83
CA GLY A 205 13.29 -8.00 20.94
C GLY A 205 12.28 -7.81 22.08
N HIS A 206 11.21 -7.03 21.87
CA HIS A 206 10.19 -6.74 22.88
C HIS A 206 9.18 -7.89 22.96
N VAL A 207 9.60 -8.98 23.61
CA VAL A 207 8.85 -10.24 23.68
C VAL A 207 7.43 -10.03 24.24
N GLU A 208 7.29 -9.27 25.31
CA GLU A 208 5.99 -9.07 25.98
C GLU A 208 4.99 -8.33 25.08
N ILE A 209 5.47 -7.32 24.36
CA ILE A 209 4.70 -6.59 23.34
C ILE A 209 4.31 -7.51 22.19
N ALA A 210 5.25 -8.29 21.67
CA ALA A 210 5.00 -9.23 20.58
C ALA A 210 3.98 -10.31 20.96
N VAL A 211 4.08 -10.86 22.17
CA VAL A 211 3.11 -11.84 22.72
C VAL A 211 1.73 -11.21 22.82
N TYR A 212 1.62 -9.99 23.37
CA TYR A 212 0.34 -9.30 23.49
C TYR A 212 -0.30 -9.06 22.12
N MET A 213 0.47 -8.66 21.12
CA MET A 213 -0.02 -8.49 19.74
C MET A 213 -0.54 -9.80 19.14
N LEU A 214 0.17 -10.93 19.33
CA LEU A 214 -0.30 -12.25 18.87
C LEU A 214 -1.62 -12.65 19.53
N GLU A 215 -1.74 -12.44 20.84
CA GLU A 215 -2.98 -12.72 21.59
C GLU A 215 -4.18 -11.89 21.09
N ASN A 216 -3.91 -10.73 20.48
CA ASN A 216 -4.91 -9.84 19.90
C ASN A 216 -5.04 -9.99 18.38
N GLY A 217 -4.63 -11.13 17.81
CA GLY A 217 -4.88 -11.47 16.42
C GLY A 217 -3.86 -10.92 15.42
N ALA A 218 -2.66 -10.54 15.87
CA ALA A 218 -1.55 -10.33 14.96
C ALA A 218 -1.17 -11.65 14.29
N ASP A 219 -1.08 -11.63 12.96
CA ASP A 219 -0.79 -12.77 12.11
C ASP A 219 0.71 -12.76 11.75
N PRO A 220 1.49 -13.76 12.21
CA PRO A 220 2.91 -13.86 11.89
C PRO A 220 3.17 -14.22 10.42
N SER A 221 2.16 -14.59 9.63
CA SER A 221 2.32 -14.93 8.21
C SER A 221 2.11 -13.74 7.25
N LYS A 222 1.57 -12.61 7.74
CA LYS A 222 1.25 -11.45 6.90
C LYS A 222 2.49 -10.95 6.14
N ARG A 223 2.41 -11.08 4.82
CA ARG A 223 3.48 -10.92 3.84
C ARG A 223 4.33 -9.66 4.06
N ILE A 224 5.57 -9.91 4.48
CA ILE A 224 6.71 -9.01 4.28
C ILE A 224 7.93 -9.83 3.82
N PRO A 225 9.00 -9.19 3.30
CA PRO A 225 10.20 -9.89 2.85
C PRO A 225 10.99 -10.64 3.95
N ILE A 226 10.63 -10.43 5.23
CA ILE A 226 11.33 -10.97 6.40
C ILE A 226 10.43 -12.01 7.09
N ASP A 227 10.92 -13.23 7.25
CA ASP A 227 10.23 -14.32 7.97
C ASP A 227 10.34 -14.09 9.50
N PRO A 228 9.22 -13.82 10.22
CA PRO A 228 9.21 -13.61 11.68
C PRO A 228 9.81 -14.75 12.49
N VAL A 229 9.53 -15.99 12.09
CA VAL A 229 9.99 -17.17 12.83
C VAL A 229 11.50 -17.28 12.68
N LYS A 230 12.02 -17.02 11.48
CA LYS A 230 13.46 -17.00 11.21
C LYS A 230 14.15 -15.87 11.99
N GLU A 231 13.56 -14.67 12.03
CA GLU A 231 14.11 -13.52 12.74
C GLU A 231 14.13 -13.75 14.26
N ALA A 232 13.02 -14.21 14.84
CA ALA A 232 12.92 -14.51 16.27
C ALA A 232 13.98 -15.54 16.70
N ARG A 233 14.22 -16.57 15.88
CA ARG A 233 15.29 -17.56 16.12
C ARG A 233 16.69 -16.94 16.02
N ALA A 234 16.93 -16.05 15.05
CA ALA A 234 18.21 -15.36 14.92
C ALA A 234 18.55 -14.51 16.15
N GLN A 235 17.53 -14.01 16.86
CA GLN A 235 17.66 -13.25 18.09
C GLN A 235 17.65 -14.10 19.38
N GLY A 236 17.46 -15.42 19.28
CA GLY A 236 17.37 -16.32 20.44
C GLY A 236 16.04 -16.23 21.20
N LEU A 237 14.97 -15.76 20.56
CA LEU A 237 13.62 -15.64 21.13
C LEU A 237 12.85 -16.96 20.98
N ASP A 238 13.37 -18.04 21.57
CA ASP A 238 12.91 -19.40 21.33
C ASP A 238 11.41 -19.59 21.62
N ARG A 239 10.96 -19.14 22.80
CA ARG A 239 9.56 -19.23 23.23
C ARG A 239 8.60 -18.54 22.25
N LEU A 240 8.99 -17.36 21.78
CA LEU A 240 8.18 -16.58 20.84
C LEU A 240 8.11 -17.28 19.48
N SER A 241 9.25 -17.80 19.00
CA SER A 241 9.32 -18.53 17.73
C SER A 241 8.48 -19.82 17.75
N GLU A 242 8.45 -20.53 18.87
CA GLU A 242 7.62 -21.72 19.04
C GLU A 242 6.11 -21.38 19.05
N GLN A 243 5.74 -20.29 19.71
CA GLN A 243 4.35 -19.83 19.75
C GLN A 243 3.85 -19.45 18.34
N MET A 244 4.64 -18.69 17.59
CA MET A 244 4.33 -18.35 16.19
C MET A 244 4.17 -19.60 15.32
N GLN A 245 5.09 -20.57 15.44
CA GLN A 245 5.02 -21.81 14.65
C GLN A 245 3.75 -22.63 14.95
N ARG A 246 3.27 -22.64 16.20
CA ARG A 246 2.02 -23.33 16.56
C ARG A 246 0.80 -22.68 15.93
N ILE A 247 0.74 -21.35 15.89
CA ILE A 247 -0.34 -20.61 15.25
C ILE A 247 -0.37 -20.94 13.75
N LEU A 248 0.78 -20.83 13.06
CA LEU A 248 0.91 -21.14 11.64
C LEU A 248 0.48 -22.57 11.27
N ASN A 249 0.78 -23.54 12.12
CA ASN A 249 0.45 -24.95 11.86
C ASN A 249 -1.03 -25.29 12.12
N ASN A 250 -1.75 -24.44 12.86
CA ASN A 250 -3.17 -24.64 13.19
C ASN A 250 -4.11 -23.99 12.17
N GLU A 251 -3.58 -23.18 11.24
CA GLU A 251 -4.34 -22.46 10.20
C GLU A 251 -4.29 -23.14 8.82
N GLN A 252 -3.61 -24.29 8.69
CA GLN A 252 -3.56 -25.15 7.48
C GLN A 252 -4.48 -26.36 7.59
#